data_AF-A0A9N8N2Z6-F1
#
_entry.id   AF-A0A9N8N2Z6-F1
#
_cell.length_a   1.000
_cell.length_b   1.000
_cell.length_c   1.000
_cell.angle_alpha   90.00
_cell.angle_beta   90.00
_cell.angle_gamma   90.00
#
_symmetry.space_group_name_H-M   'P 1'
#
loop_
_entity.id
_entity.type
_entity.pdbx_description
1 polymer ?
#
loop_
_entity_poly.entity_id
_entity_poly.type
_entity_poly.pdbx_seq_one_letter_code
_entity_poly.pdbx_strand_id
1 'polypeptide(L)'
;MSTRQQHVIRSISAGLLIASVALFAGCGGGGGGSGSGSGSASSTSMISIAGTAATGKALANATISIDCARGAMSVAADANGNYHATFGAVLPCMISATSGVTILHSAAFAGGTYNITPETDLLLSYLAAQLGTNESGLIAGFATNAQFQQTLQNQTDVLTAQAAVAQGLQQKYGVTLSTPNFLTTAFTVGQPGEDSDLEALLARGAIDTNGEPDAAAVTLVVTAGAAHPIATSPNTSTGGSGGSGAGGTGSAGGMM
;
A
#
# COMPACT_ATOMS: atom_id res chain seq x y z
N MET A 1 47.99 -48.05 8.36
CA MET A 1 48.88 -47.27 9.27
C MET A 1 48.48 -45.81 9.14
N SER A 2 47.70 -45.32 10.11
CA SER A 2 48.03 -44.20 11.03
C SER A 2 48.03 -42.82 10.33
N THR A 3 47.33 -41.78 10.76
CA THR A 3 46.82 -41.40 12.09
C THR A 3 45.64 -40.41 11.99
N ARG A 4 44.74 -40.48 12.98
CA ARG A 4 43.70 -39.47 13.30
C ARG A 4 44.34 -38.16 13.81
N GLN A 5 43.65 -37.03 13.64
CA GLN A 5 43.59 -36.01 14.69
C GLN A 5 42.19 -35.37 14.78
N GLN A 6 41.58 -35.53 15.95
CA GLN A 6 40.40 -34.83 16.41
C GLN A 6 40.87 -33.64 17.26
N HIS A 7 40.31 -32.45 17.05
CA HIS A 7 40.44 -31.36 18.02
C HIS A 7 39.07 -31.09 18.65
N VAL A 8 38.95 -31.56 19.88
CA VAL A 8 37.94 -31.16 20.86
C VAL A 8 38.51 -29.94 21.58
N ILE A 9 37.79 -28.81 21.56
CA ILE A 9 38.11 -27.66 22.40
C ILE A 9 36.95 -27.46 23.37
N ARG A 10 37.24 -27.68 24.65
CA ARG A 10 36.34 -27.47 25.78
C ARG A 10 37.16 -26.83 26.89
N SER A 11 36.77 -25.63 27.34
CA SER A 11 37.07 -25.03 28.66
C SER A 11 36.71 -23.53 28.65
N ILE A 12 36.33 -22.81 29.71
CA ILE A 12 35.96 -23.05 31.13
C ILE A 12 35.53 -21.64 31.66
N SER A 13 34.49 -21.61 32.51
CA SER A 13 34.25 -20.71 33.68
C SER A 13 34.05 -19.18 33.61
N ALA A 14 32.91 -18.79 34.20
CA ALA A 14 32.71 -17.94 35.41
C ALA A 14 32.90 -16.41 35.39
N GLY A 15 31.83 -15.72 35.81
CA GLY A 15 31.89 -14.85 37.01
C GLY A 15 31.50 -13.37 36.86
N LEU A 16 30.73 -12.89 37.84
CA LEU A 16 30.46 -11.48 38.28
C LEU A 16 29.58 -10.60 37.36
N LEU A 17 28.78 -9.62 37.82
CA LEU A 17 28.02 -9.22 39.02
C LEU A 17 27.55 -7.77 38.70
N ILE A 18 26.53 -7.28 39.43
CA ILE A 18 26.11 -5.86 39.60
C ILE A 18 25.24 -5.21 38.50
N ALA A 19 23.98 -4.91 38.84
CA ALA A 19 23.23 -3.73 38.39
C ALA A 19 22.04 -3.49 39.37
N SER A 20 22.19 -2.61 40.36
CA SER A 20 21.75 -1.20 40.33
C SER A 20 20.23 -1.03 40.26
N VAL A 21 19.58 -0.94 41.43
CA VAL A 21 18.17 -0.54 41.56
C VAL A 21 18.11 0.98 41.68
N ALA A 22 17.59 1.65 40.65
CA ALA A 22 17.33 3.08 40.66
C ALA A 22 15.91 3.34 41.18
N LEU A 23 15.82 4.14 42.25
CA LEU A 23 14.60 4.76 42.75
C LEU A 23 14.20 5.91 41.83
N PHE A 24 12.99 5.89 41.29
CA PHE A 24 12.32 7.11 40.82
C PHE A 24 10.91 7.19 41.39
N ALA A 25 10.79 7.94 42.48
CA ALA A 25 9.55 8.53 42.92
C ALA A 25 9.32 9.81 42.08
N GLY A 26 8.43 9.74 41.11
CA GLY A 26 7.92 10.88 40.36
C GLY A 26 6.47 11.13 40.74
N CYS A 27 6.26 11.88 41.82
CA CYS A 27 4.99 12.52 42.14
C CYS A 27 4.99 13.90 41.48
N GLY A 28 4.00 14.20 40.64
CA GLY A 28 3.87 15.53 40.05
C GLY A 28 2.63 15.69 39.18
N GLY A 29 1.74 16.59 39.61
CA GLY A 29 0.93 17.40 38.70
C GLY A 29 -0.56 17.09 38.66
N GLY A 30 -1.33 17.74 39.54
CA GLY A 30 -2.77 17.93 39.36
C GLY A 30 -3.07 19.11 38.42
N GLY A 31 -4.28 19.13 37.86
CA GLY A 31 -4.81 20.27 37.11
C GLY A 31 -6.02 19.88 36.26
N GLY A 32 -7.22 20.12 36.79
CA GLY A 32 -8.47 19.99 36.05
C GLY A 32 -8.62 21.08 34.98
N GLY A 33 -9.45 20.80 33.98
CA GLY A 33 -9.81 21.78 32.96
C GLY A 33 -10.67 21.15 31.85
N SER A 34 -11.97 21.06 32.09
CA SER A 34 -12.94 20.92 31.01
C SER A 34 -12.91 22.19 30.15
N GLY A 35 -12.70 22.03 28.84
CA GLY A 35 -12.78 23.11 27.86
C GLY A 35 -13.11 22.55 26.49
N SER A 36 -14.38 22.68 26.10
CA SER A 36 -14.82 22.50 24.71
C SER A 36 -14.14 23.53 23.82
N GLY A 37 -13.52 23.07 22.74
CA GLY A 37 -12.93 23.90 21.70
C GLY A 37 -12.81 23.10 20.41
N SER A 38 -13.72 23.36 19.49
CA SER A 38 -13.83 22.74 18.17
C SER A 38 -12.53 22.83 17.37
N GLY A 39 -12.08 21.68 16.88
CA GLY A 39 -10.99 21.55 15.93
C GLY A 39 -10.56 20.08 15.85
N SER A 40 -11.30 19.26 15.10
CA SER A 40 -10.86 17.89 14.77
C SER A 40 -9.60 17.96 13.91
N ALA A 41 -8.45 18.18 14.54
CA ALA A 41 -7.20 17.71 13.99
C ALA A 41 -7.29 16.19 14.00
N SER A 42 -7.64 15.61 12.85
CA SER A 42 -7.62 14.15 12.65
C SER A 42 -6.23 13.66 13.04
N SER A 43 -6.15 13.07 14.23
CA SER A 43 -4.90 12.64 14.84
C SER A 43 -4.39 11.43 14.08
N THR A 44 -3.14 11.48 13.64
CA THR A 44 -2.46 10.31 13.07
C THR A 44 -2.35 9.20 14.12
N SER A 45 -2.52 7.95 13.70
CA SER A 45 -2.29 6.78 14.55
C SER A 45 -0.92 6.17 14.24
N MET A 46 -0.24 5.63 15.25
CA MET A 46 0.99 4.88 15.00
C MET A 46 0.66 3.58 14.27
N ILE A 47 1.20 3.42 13.06
CA ILE A 47 1.06 2.22 12.23
C ILE A 47 2.42 1.62 11.95
N SER A 48 2.46 0.32 11.66
CA SER A 48 3.65 -0.42 11.22
C SER A 48 3.38 -0.99 9.84
N ILE A 49 4.26 -0.71 8.89
CA ILE A 49 4.25 -1.24 7.53
C ILE A 49 5.58 -1.96 7.30
N ALA A 50 5.53 -3.19 6.81
CA ALA A 50 6.69 -3.98 6.43
C ALA A 50 6.45 -4.61 5.06
N GLY A 51 7.49 -5.16 4.46
CA GLY A 51 7.34 -5.91 3.21
C GLY A 51 8.66 -6.29 2.58
N THR A 52 8.57 -6.84 1.37
CA THR A 52 9.72 -7.18 0.55
C THR A 52 9.62 -6.43 -0.79
N ALA A 53 10.69 -5.74 -1.16
CA ALA A 53 10.85 -5.09 -2.46
C ALA A 53 11.68 -6.00 -3.38
N ALA A 54 11.08 -6.53 -4.43
CA ALA A 54 11.76 -7.50 -5.31
C ALA A 54 11.18 -7.59 -6.72
N THR A 55 12.01 -8.02 -7.66
CA THR A 55 11.66 -8.27 -9.08
C THR A 55 11.92 -9.74 -9.49
N GLY A 56 11.82 -10.68 -8.53
CA GLY A 56 12.47 -12.00 -8.60
C GLY A 56 13.95 -11.94 -8.18
N LYS A 57 14.41 -10.74 -7.80
CA LYS A 57 15.66 -10.46 -7.09
C LYS A 57 15.39 -9.35 -6.09
N ALA A 58 16.07 -9.41 -4.95
CA ALA A 58 15.97 -8.40 -3.92
C ALA A 58 16.38 -7.03 -4.48
N LEU A 59 15.55 -6.01 -4.27
CA LEU A 59 15.93 -4.62 -4.46
C LEU A 59 16.74 -4.14 -3.24
N ALA A 60 17.97 -4.64 -3.15
CA ALA A 60 18.86 -4.37 -2.03
C ALA A 60 19.17 -2.87 -1.90
N ASN A 61 19.08 -2.32 -0.69
CA ASN A 61 19.29 -0.89 -0.41
C ASN A 61 18.36 0.05 -1.19
N ALA A 62 17.21 -0.44 -1.67
CA ALA A 62 16.21 0.41 -2.28
C ALA A 62 15.73 1.47 -1.28
N THR A 63 15.55 2.69 -1.77
CA THR A 63 14.88 3.74 -0.99
C THR A 63 13.39 3.49 -1.06
N ILE A 64 12.76 3.26 0.08
CA ILE A 64 11.32 3.06 0.21
C ILE A 64 10.70 4.38 0.68
N SER A 65 9.82 4.99 -0.12
CA SER A 65 8.96 6.10 0.31
C SER A 65 7.58 5.57 0.64
N ILE A 66 7.01 5.98 1.76
CA ILE A 66 5.66 5.64 2.18
C ILE A 66 4.92 6.95 2.40
N ASP A 67 3.99 7.26 1.50
CA ASP A 67 3.21 8.49 1.47
C ASP A 67 1.74 8.16 1.73
N CYS A 68 1.28 8.44 2.95
CA CYS A 68 -0.07 8.14 3.38
C CYS A 68 -1.02 9.30 3.13
N ALA A 69 -2.34 9.05 3.20
CA ALA A 69 -3.35 10.10 3.11
C ALA A 69 -3.04 11.26 4.09
N ARG A 70 -2.45 10.92 5.25
CA ARG A 70 -1.68 11.86 6.08
C ARG A 70 -0.47 11.17 6.68
N GLY A 71 0.67 11.87 6.71
CA GLY A 71 1.93 11.36 7.24
C GLY A 71 2.73 10.63 6.16
N ALA A 72 4.05 10.72 6.27
CA ALA A 72 4.97 10.08 5.35
C ALA A 72 6.25 9.64 6.09
N MET A 73 6.92 8.65 5.55
CA MET A 73 8.19 8.14 6.05
C MET A 73 9.03 7.59 4.89
N SER A 74 10.35 7.65 5.01
CA SER A 74 11.25 6.95 4.11
C SER A 74 12.23 6.08 4.91
N VAL A 75 12.46 4.87 4.41
CA VAL A 75 13.38 3.87 4.97
C VAL A 75 14.17 3.21 3.84
N ALA A 76 15.27 2.54 4.17
CA ALA A 76 15.98 1.71 3.20
C ALA A 76 15.59 0.24 3.38
N ALA A 77 15.43 -0.47 2.26
CA ALA A 77 15.38 -1.93 2.28
C ALA A 77 16.75 -2.51 2.63
N ASP A 78 16.78 -3.66 3.30
CA ASP A 78 18.02 -4.37 3.60
C ASP A 78 18.60 -5.09 2.38
N ALA A 79 19.66 -5.88 2.58
CA ALA A 79 20.31 -6.62 1.50
C ALA A 79 19.43 -7.72 0.85
N ASN A 80 18.37 -8.13 1.55
CA ASN A 80 17.39 -9.12 1.10
C ASN A 80 16.12 -8.45 0.54
N GLY A 81 16.09 -7.12 0.46
CA GLY A 81 14.95 -6.34 -0.02
C GLY A 81 13.85 -6.16 1.03
N ASN A 82 14.07 -6.57 2.28
CA ASN A 82 13.10 -6.41 3.35
C ASN A 82 13.12 -4.98 3.87
N TYR A 83 11.94 -4.41 4.14
CA TYR A 83 11.82 -3.10 4.76
C TYR A 83 10.79 -3.11 5.90
N HIS A 84 10.95 -2.17 6.82
CA HIS A 84 10.04 -1.97 7.94
C HIS A 84 10.03 -0.49 8.35
N ALA A 85 8.84 0.03 8.62
CA ALA A 85 8.60 1.40 9.01
C ALA A 85 7.50 1.47 10.07
N THR A 86 7.72 2.22 11.15
CA THR A 86 6.70 2.51 12.17
C THR A 86 6.60 4.01 12.37
N PHE A 87 5.43 4.60 12.11
CA PHE A 87 5.24 6.04 12.14
C PHE A 87 3.77 6.44 12.33
N GLY A 88 3.53 7.70 12.67
CA GLY A 88 2.19 8.26 12.77
C GLY A 88 1.62 8.58 11.38
N ALA A 89 0.54 7.90 10.99
CA ALA A 89 -0.10 8.12 9.70
C ALA A 89 -1.63 7.95 9.73
N VAL A 90 -2.27 8.30 8.61
CA VAL A 90 -3.66 7.98 8.26
C VAL A 90 -3.63 7.26 6.93
N LEU A 91 -4.12 6.02 6.92
CA LEU A 91 -4.22 5.15 5.75
C LEU A 91 -5.31 5.64 4.77
N PRO A 92 -5.24 5.23 3.48
CA PRO A 92 -4.25 4.33 2.89
C PRO A 92 -2.91 5.03 2.64
N CYS A 93 -1.91 4.28 2.19
CA CYS A 93 -0.61 4.79 1.76
C CYS A 93 -0.25 4.32 0.37
N MET A 94 0.40 5.19 -0.39
CA MET A 94 1.18 4.83 -1.57
C MET A 94 2.60 4.53 -1.12
N ILE A 95 3.20 3.50 -1.72
CA ILE A 95 4.56 3.07 -1.42
C ILE A 95 5.34 3.07 -2.72
N SER A 96 6.55 3.61 -2.72
CA SER A 96 7.48 3.49 -3.85
C SER A 96 8.80 2.90 -3.39
N ALA A 97 9.36 2.00 -4.19
CA ALA A 97 10.73 1.52 -4.04
C ALA A 97 11.56 2.03 -5.22
N THR A 98 12.69 2.67 -4.93
CA THR A 98 13.64 3.11 -5.96
C THR A 98 14.98 2.41 -5.76
N SER A 99 15.46 1.70 -6.77
CA SER A 99 16.77 1.06 -6.79
C SER A 99 17.43 1.24 -8.16
N GLY A 100 18.38 2.17 -8.25
CA GLY A 100 19.03 2.50 -9.52
C GLY A 100 18.03 3.09 -10.52
N VAL A 101 17.76 2.35 -11.60
CA VAL A 101 16.79 2.74 -12.64
C VAL A 101 15.40 2.14 -12.42
N THR A 102 15.27 1.15 -11.54
CA THR A 102 14.02 0.45 -11.27
C THR A 102 13.21 1.24 -10.25
N ILE A 103 11.97 1.56 -10.60
CA ILE A 103 11.00 2.17 -9.70
C ILE A 103 9.74 1.33 -9.71
N LEU A 104 9.37 0.82 -8.53
CA LEU A 104 8.15 0.04 -8.34
C LEU A 104 7.23 0.72 -7.34
N HIS A 105 5.93 0.50 -7.50
CA HIS A 105 4.90 1.07 -6.66
C HIS A 105 4.00 0.00 -6.04
N SER A 106 3.46 0.34 -4.87
CA SER A 106 2.52 -0.48 -4.13
C SER A 106 1.58 0.42 -3.31
N ALA A 107 0.63 -0.17 -2.60
CA ALA A 107 -0.27 0.54 -1.71
C ALA A 107 -0.56 -0.26 -0.44
N ALA A 108 -0.76 0.45 0.67
CA ALA A 108 -1.16 -0.11 1.95
C ALA A 108 -2.51 0.44 2.42
N PHE A 109 -3.47 -0.44 2.69
CA PHE A 109 -4.79 -0.07 3.19
C PHE A 109 -4.94 -0.25 4.72
N ALA A 110 -3.99 -0.95 5.33
CA ALA A 110 -3.87 -1.20 6.77
C ALA A 110 -2.39 -1.19 7.20
N GLY A 111 -2.11 -1.28 8.50
CA GLY A 111 -0.78 -1.73 8.96
C GLY A 111 -0.58 -3.22 8.66
N GLY A 112 0.65 -3.65 8.42
CA GLY A 112 0.96 -5.05 8.10
C GLY A 112 2.02 -5.19 7.01
N THR A 113 1.98 -6.33 6.32
CA THR A 113 2.86 -6.65 5.20
C THR A 113 2.27 -6.11 3.90
N TYR A 114 3.07 -5.35 3.15
CA TYR A 114 2.79 -4.87 1.81
C TYR A 114 4.03 -5.02 0.96
N ASN A 115 4.00 -5.85 -0.07
CA ASN A 115 5.16 -6.05 -0.94
C ASN A 115 5.25 -4.96 -2.01
N ILE A 116 6.44 -4.80 -2.58
CA ILE A 116 6.69 -3.87 -3.68
C ILE A 116 7.32 -4.68 -4.81
N THR A 117 6.49 -5.10 -5.76
CA THR A 117 6.87 -6.00 -6.84
C THR A 117 6.22 -5.56 -8.16
N PRO A 118 6.65 -6.07 -9.32
CA PRO A 118 5.98 -5.78 -10.59
C PRO A 118 4.49 -6.14 -10.60
N GLU A 119 4.08 -7.12 -9.80
CA GLU A 119 2.66 -7.47 -9.65
C GLU A 119 1.88 -6.35 -8.94
N THR A 120 2.50 -5.62 -8.01
CA THR A 120 1.85 -4.48 -7.33
C THR A 120 1.73 -3.24 -8.21
N ASP A 121 2.68 -2.97 -9.12
CA ASP A 121 2.49 -1.94 -10.16
C ASP A 121 1.37 -2.34 -11.14
N LEU A 122 1.28 -3.61 -11.55
CA LEU A 122 0.17 -4.09 -12.38
C LEU A 122 -1.19 -3.93 -11.67
N LEU A 123 -1.23 -4.16 -10.36
CA LEU A 123 -2.40 -3.89 -9.53
C LEU A 123 -2.78 -2.40 -9.53
N LEU A 124 -1.82 -1.50 -9.33
CA LEU A 124 -2.07 -0.06 -9.34
C LEU A 124 -2.48 0.44 -10.72
N SER A 125 -1.88 -0.08 -11.79
CA SER A 125 -2.29 0.17 -13.17
C SER A 125 -3.73 -0.29 -13.46
N TYR A 126 -4.12 -1.47 -12.97
CA TYR A 126 -5.50 -1.96 -13.08
C TYR A 126 -6.48 -1.05 -12.35
N LEU A 127 -6.21 -0.73 -11.08
CA LEU A 127 -7.05 0.15 -10.26
C LEU A 127 -7.14 1.55 -10.88
N ALA A 128 -6.03 2.12 -11.32
CA ALA A 128 -6.00 3.41 -12.01
C ALA A 128 -6.93 3.41 -13.23
N ALA A 129 -6.91 2.34 -14.04
CA ALA A 129 -7.78 2.21 -15.20
C ALA A 129 -9.27 2.09 -14.81
N GLN A 130 -9.60 1.38 -13.73
CA GLN A 130 -10.97 1.33 -13.18
C GLN A 130 -11.47 2.72 -12.75
N LEU A 131 -10.55 3.58 -12.33
CA LEU A 131 -10.80 4.96 -11.89
C LEU A 131 -10.77 5.97 -13.04
N GLY A 132 -10.57 5.51 -14.29
CA GLY A 132 -10.51 6.38 -15.46
C GLY A 132 -9.25 7.23 -15.54
N THR A 133 -8.16 6.79 -14.91
CA THR A 133 -6.84 7.44 -14.94
C THR A 133 -5.75 6.42 -15.36
N ASN A 134 -4.49 6.81 -15.25
CA ASN A 134 -3.33 5.93 -15.35
C ASN A 134 -2.55 5.93 -14.02
N GLU A 135 -1.60 5.03 -13.87
CA GLU A 135 -0.82 4.86 -12.64
C GLU A 135 -0.14 6.16 -12.18
N SER A 136 0.51 6.89 -13.09
CA SER A 136 1.11 8.20 -12.78
C SER A 136 0.07 9.21 -12.27
N GLY A 137 -1.12 9.23 -12.89
CA GLY A 137 -2.24 10.07 -12.46
C GLY A 137 -2.81 9.65 -11.10
N LEU A 138 -2.88 8.34 -10.82
CA LEU A 138 -3.26 7.80 -9.51
C LEU A 138 -2.27 8.24 -8.43
N ILE A 139 -0.96 8.04 -8.66
CA ILE A 139 0.12 8.43 -7.73
C ILE A 139 0.10 9.94 -7.48
N ALA A 140 0.11 10.75 -8.54
CA ALA A 140 0.15 12.21 -8.43
C ALA A 140 -1.13 12.78 -7.79
N GLY A 141 -2.28 12.16 -8.06
CA GLY A 141 -3.58 12.59 -7.54
C GLY A 141 -3.88 12.06 -6.12
N PHE A 142 -3.16 11.05 -5.64
CA PHE A 142 -3.49 10.31 -4.41
C PHE A 142 -3.72 11.22 -3.20
N ALA A 143 -2.83 12.19 -2.97
CA ALA A 143 -2.91 13.07 -1.81
C ALA A 143 -4.13 14.01 -1.82
N THR A 144 -4.72 14.27 -2.99
CA THR A 144 -5.77 15.30 -3.17
C THR A 144 -7.10 14.74 -3.63
N ASN A 145 -7.14 13.50 -4.14
CA ASN A 145 -8.35 12.87 -4.64
C ASN A 145 -8.92 11.88 -3.62
N ALA A 146 -10.01 12.27 -2.96
CA ALA A 146 -10.69 11.44 -1.97
C ALA A 146 -11.21 10.12 -2.55
N GLN A 147 -11.57 10.08 -3.83
CA GLN A 147 -12.00 8.85 -4.48
C GLN A 147 -10.83 7.85 -4.56
N PHE A 148 -9.64 8.31 -4.96
CA PHE A 148 -8.46 7.45 -5.05
C PHE A 148 -8.12 6.84 -3.68
N GLN A 149 -8.19 7.66 -2.63
CA GLN A 149 -8.01 7.19 -1.25
C GLN A 149 -9.09 6.18 -0.83
N GLN A 150 -10.36 6.43 -1.16
CA GLN A 150 -11.45 5.51 -0.82
C GLN A 150 -11.31 4.15 -1.51
N THR A 151 -10.97 4.13 -2.80
CA THR A 151 -10.75 2.86 -3.53
C THR A 151 -9.56 2.10 -2.99
N LEU A 152 -8.43 2.77 -2.75
CA LEU A 152 -7.24 2.10 -2.19
C LEU A 152 -7.46 1.64 -0.74
N GLN A 153 -8.33 2.30 0.03
CA GLN A 153 -8.70 1.86 1.37
C GLN A 153 -9.70 0.68 1.37
N ASN A 154 -10.44 0.48 0.29
CA ASN A 154 -11.42 -0.58 0.19
C ASN A 154 -10.75 -1.92 -0.14
N GLN A 155 -10.58 -2.75 0.89
CA GLN A 155 -9.97 -4.07 0.76
C GLN A 155 -10.68 -4.97 -0.27
N THR A 156 -12.00 -4.84 -0.46
CA THR A 156 -12.74 -5.64 -1.45
C THR A 156 -12.38 -5.23 -2.88
N ASP A 157 -12.21 -3.93 -3.14
CA ASP A 157 -11.80 -3.43 -4.46
C ASP A 157 -10.37 -3.90 -4.77
N VAL A 158 -9.45 -3.77 -3.79
CA VAL A 158 -8.06 -4.21 -3.92
C VAL A 158 -7.95 -5.72 -4.16
N LEU A 159 -8.65 -6.56 -3.39
CA LEU A 159 -8.63 -8.01 -3.57
C LEU A 159 -9.24 -8.44 -4.91
N THR A 160 -10.30 -7.76 -5.35
CA THR A 160 -10.93 -8.02 -6.65
C THR A 160 -9.96 -7.68 -7.78
N ALA A 161 -9.26 -6.55 -7.68
CA ALA A 161 -8.24 -6.15 -8.63
C ALA A 161 -7.05 -7.13 -8.65
N GLN A 162 -6.57 -7.59 -7.48
CA GLN A 162 -5.53 -8.62 -7.41
C GLN A 162 -5.94 -9.92 -8.13
N ALA A 163 -7.18 -10.38 -7.91
CA ALA A 163 -7.70 -11.56 -8.60
C ALA A 163 -7.78 -11.36 -10.12
N ALA A 164 -8.20 -10.18 -10.58
CA ALA A 164 -8.26 -9.86 -12.00
C ALA A 164 -6.87 -9.81 -12.64
N VAL A 165 -5.87 -9.21 -11.97
CA VAL A 165 -4.48 -9.21 -12.42
C VAL A 165 -3.94 -10.64 -12.53
N ALA A 166 -4.11 -11.45 -11.47
CA ALA A 166 -3.66 -12.84 -11.47
C ALA A 166 -4.31 -13.67 -12.60
N GLN A 167 -5.61 -13.48 -12.85
CA GLN A 167 -6.32 -14.14 -13.96
C GLN A 167 -5.79 -13.67 -15.33
N GLY A 168 -5.55 -12.36 -15.50
CA GLY A 168 -4.98 -11.83 -16.73
C GLY A 168 -3.60 -12.41 -17.03
N LEU A 169 -2.73 -12.46 -16.01
CA LEU A 169 -1.40 -13.04 -16.11
C LEU A 169 -1.46 -14.53 -16.49
N GLN A 170 -2.36 -15.28 -15.88
CA GLN A 170 -2.58 -16.69 -16.22
C GLN A 170 -3.03 -16.86 -17.68
N GLN A 171 -4.01 -16.09 -18.14
CA GLN A 171 -4.57 -16.20 -19.48
C GLN A 171 -3.58 -15.78 -20.57
N LYS A 172 -2.80 -14.72 -20.33
CA LYS A 172 -1.89 -14.15 -21.34
C LYS A 172 -0.52 -14.83 -21.36
N TYR A 173 0.04 -15.12 -20.18
CA TYR A 173 1.42 -15.59 -20.03
C TYR A 173 1.52 -17.06 -19.59
N GLY A 174 0.39 -17.69 -19.23
CA GLY A 174 0.38 -19.06 -18.73
C GLY A 174 0.98 -19.22 -17.34
N VAL A 175 1.12 -18.12 -16.58
CA VAL A 175 1.67 -18.14 -15.21
C VAL A 175 0.51 -18.17 -14.22
N THR A 176 0.41 -19.27 -13.47
CA THR A 176 -0.54 -19.35 -12.34
C THR A 176 0.22 -18.94 -11.09
N LEU A 177 -0.14 -17.79 -10.52
CA LEU A 177 0.50 -17.32 -9.30
C LEU A 177 0.23 -18.33 -8.18
N SER A 178 1.28 -18.76 -7.50
CA SER A 178 1.20 -19.52 -6.26
C SER A 178 0.45 -18.73 -5.17
N THR A 179 0.54 -17.39 -5.24
CA THR A 179 0.02 -16.46 -4.25
C THR A 179 -0.84 -15.38 -4.92
N PRO A 180 -2.16 -15.60 -5.08
CA PRO A 180 -3.04 -14.60 -5.69
C PRO A 180 -3.19 -13.33 -4.84
N ASN A 181 -2.87 -13.39 -3.54
CA ASN A 181 -2.79 -12.22 -2.67
C ASN A 181 -1.34 -11.70 -2.54
N PHE A 182 -0.68 -11.45 -3.66
CA PHE A 182 0.71 -10.99 -3.74
C PHE A 182 0.97 -9.64 -3.04
N LEU A 183 -0.05 -8.78 -2.90
CA LEU A 183 0.13 -7.49 -2.22
C LEU A 183 0.54 -7.65 -0.76
N THR A 184 -0.02 -8.63 -0.03
CA THR A 184 0.12 -8.71 1.44
C THR A 184 0.74 -10.01 1.95
N THR A 185 1.09 -10.92 1.06
CA THR A 185 1.65 -12.21 1.45
C THR A 185 3.13 -12.07 1.76
N ALA A 186 3.53 -12.33 3.00
CA ALA A 186 4.95 -12.29 3.34
C ALA A 186 5.73 -13.34 2.55
N PHE A 187 6.82 -12.92 1.92
CA PHE A 187 7.74 -13.81 1.23
C PHE A 187 9.19 -13.39 1.42
N THR A 188 10.08 -14.33 1.13
CA THR A 188 11.53 -14.15 1.15
C THR A 188 12.08 -14.41 -0.24
N VAL A 189 12.93 -13.52 -0.73
CA VAL A 189 13.61 -13.67 -2.02
C VAL A 189 14.42 -14.99 -2.04
N GLY A 190 14.37 -15.70 -3.16
CA GLY A 190 14.99 -17.00 -3.37
C GLY A 190 14.26 -18.19 -2.74
N GLN A 191 13.03 -18.00 -2.24
CA GLN A 191 12.18 -19.08 -1.71
C GLN A 191 10.97 -19.34 -2.61
N PRO A 192 10.43 -20.57 -2.62
CA PRO A 192 9.18 -20.85 -3.31
C PRO A 192 8.03 -19.95 -2.82
N GLY A 193 7.13 -19.61 -3.73
CA GLY A 193 6.01 -18.70 -3.48
C GLY A 193 6.05 -17.51 -4.44
N GLU A 194 5.77 -16.32 -3.92
CA GLU A 194 5.73 -15.07 -4.69
C GLU A 194 7.04 -14.82 -5.47
N ASP A 195 8.21 -15.11 -4.91
CA ASP A 195 9.47 -14.91 -5.65
C ASP A 195 9.59 -15.83 -6.88
N SER A 196 9.13 -17.08 -6.78
CA SER A 196 9.05 -17.99 -7.94
C SER A 196 8.02 -17.55 -8.97
N ASP A 197 6.94 -16.89 -8.52
CA ASP A 197 5.96 -16.27 -9.42
C ASP A 197 6.60 -15.13 -10.21
N LEU A 198 7.38 -14.27 -9.55
CA LEU A 198 8.14 -13.19 -10.21
C LEU A 198 9.17 -13.72 -11.21
N GLU A 199 9.91 -14.77 -10.87
CA GLU A 199 10.84 -15.43 -11.80
C GLU A 199 10.11 -16.01 -13.01
N ALA A 200 8.94 -16.63 -12.81
CA ALA A 200 8.12 -17.18 -13.89
C ALA A 200 7.56 -16.06 -14.79
N LEU A 201 7.10 -14.95 -14.22
CA LEU A 201 6.62 -13.78 -14.97
C LEU A 201 7.73 -13.15 -15.81
N LEU A 202 8.93 -13.00 -15.25
CA LEU A 202 10.11 -12.54 -15.98
C LEU A 202 10.44 -13.50 -17.14
N ALA A 203 10.48 -14.81 -16.89
CA ALA A 203 10.75 -15.81 -17.92
C ALA A 203 9.70 -15.85 -19.04
N ARG A 204 8.47 -15.38 -18.77
CA ARG A 204 7.37 -15.30 -19.74
C ARG A 204 7.22 -13.92 -20.39
N GLY A 205 8.07 -12.95 -20.03
CA GLY A 205 8.07 -11.60 -20.59
C GLY A 205 6.93 -10.71 -20.07
N ALA A 206 6.37 -11.02 -18.90
CA ALA A 206 5.45 -10.11 -18.21
C ALA A 206 6.19 -9.03 -17.40
N ILE A 207 7.48 -9.25 -17.11
CA ILE A 207 8.40 -8.32 -16.47
C ILE A 207 9.55 -8.09 -17.46
N ASP A 208 9.99 -6.84 -17.58
CA ASP A 208 11.08 -6.43 -18.47
C ASP A 208 12.47 -6.70 -17.86
N THR A 209 13.53 -6.33 -18.58
CA THR A 209 14.91 -6.54 -18.11
C THR A 209 15.32 -5.62 -16.97
N ASN A 210 14.60 -4.53 -16.72
CA ASN A 210 14.82 -3.61 -15.60
C ASN A 210 14.10 -4.09 -14.34
N GLY A 211 13.29 -5.14 -14.45
CA GLY A 211 12.47 -5.65 -13.36
C GLY A 211 11.18 -4.86 -13.18
N GLU A 212 10.73 -4.10 -14.19
CA GLU A 212 9.43 -3.40 -14.19
C GLU A 212 8.42 -4.19 -15.02
N PRO A 213 7.10 -3.97 -14.88
CA PRO A 213 6.12 -4.62 -15.72
C PRO A 213 6.34 -4.35 -17.21
N ASP A 214 6.30 -5.39 -18.05
CA ASP A 214 6.38 -5.22 -19.50
C ASP A 214 5.16 -4.44 -20.03
N ALA A 215 5.37 -3.62 -21.06
CA ALA A 215 4.32 -2.79 -21.64
C ALA A 215 3.07 -3.58 -22.10
N ALA A 216 3.24 -4.83 -22.55
CA ALA A 216 2.13 -5.70 -22.91
C ALA A 216 1.35 -6.19 -21.68
N ALA A 217 2.02 -6.41 -20.54
CA ALA A 217 1.38 -6.76 -19.27
C ALA A 217 0.61 -5.55 -18.72
N VAL A 218 1.19 -4.34 -18.77
CA VAL A 218 0.50 -3.10 -18.40
C VAL A 218 -0.74 -2.89 -19.27
N THR A 219 -0.61 -3.01 -20.60
CA THR A 219 -1.73 -2.85 -21.54
C THR A 219 -2.87 -3.84 -21.26
N LEU A 220 -2.53 -5.09 -20.94
CA LEU A 220 -3.48 -6.13 -20.57
C LEU A 220 -4.31 -5.72 -19.36
N VAL A 221 -3.65 -5.34 -18.25
CA VAL A 221 -4.35 -5.02 -16.99
C VAL A 221 -5.09 -3.70 -17.07
N VAL A 222 -4.56 -2.70 -17.79
CA VAL A 222 -5.26 -1.42 -18.04
C VAL A 222 -6.53 -1.66 -18.84
N THR A 223 -6.48 -2.48 -19.90
CA THR A 223 -7.67 -2.82 -20.70
C THR A 223 -8.71 -3.55 -19.85
N ALA A 224 -8.27 -4.50 -19.02
CA ALA A 224 -9.15 -5.23 -18.13
C ALA A 224 -9.77 -4.32 -17.06
N GLY A 225 -9.01 -3.40 -16.47
CA GLY A 225 -9.48 -2.43 -15.48
C GLY A 225 -10.49 -1.46 -16.08
N ALA A 226 -10.22 -0.90 -17.25
CA ALA A 226 -11.14 -0.01 -17.95
C ALA A 226 -12.50 -0.68 -18.30
N ALA A 227 -12.51 -2.00 -18.50
CA ALA A 227 -13.74 -2.77 -18.71
C ALA A 227 -14.57 -2.98 -17.43
N HIS A 228 -14.00 -2.70 -16.25
CA HIS A 228 -14.64 -2.89 -14.95
C HIS A 228 -14.55 -1.61 -14.10
N PRO A 229 -15.15 -0.49 -14.54
CA PRO A 229 -15.03 0.79 -13.85
C PRO A 229 -15.65 0.73 -12.44
N ILE A 230 -14.97 1.34 -11.47
CA ILE A 230 -15.55 1.54 -10.14
C ILE A 230 -16.54 2.70 -10.23
N ALA A 231 -17.78 2.48 -9.79
CA ALA A 231 -18.81 3.50 -9.85
C ALA A 231 -18.38 4.74 -9.05
N THR A 232 -18.25 5.87 -9.72
CA THR A 232 -18.10 7.16 -9.04
C THR A 232 -19.42 7.45 -8.34
N SER A 233 -19.45 7.52 -7.01
CA SER A 233 -20.61 8.10 -6.34
C SER A 233 -20.84 9.49 -6.94
N PRO A 234 -22.03 9.78 -7.50
CA PRO A 234 -22.31 11.13 -7.95
C PRO A 234 -22.17 12.02 -6.72
N ASN A 235 -21.38 13.08 -6.84
CA ASN A 235 -21.44 14.18 -5.89
C ASN A 235 -22.92 14.54 -5.74
N THR A 236 -23.53 14.23 -4.61
CA THR A 236 -24.80 14.81 -4.22
C THR A 236 -24.50 16.26 -3.87
N SER A 237 -24.27 17.09 -4.89
CA SER A 237 -24.53 18.52 -4.79
C SER A 237 -25.98 18.60 -4.31
N THR A 238 -26.14 18.97 -3.06
CA THR A 238 -27.43 19.21 -2.45
C THR A 238 -28.06 20.35 -3.24
N GLY A 239 -28.90 20.01 -4.21
CA GLY A 239 -29.74 20.95 -4.91
C GLY A 239 -30.70 21.53 -3.89
N GLY A 240 -30.34 22.69 -3.34
CA GLY A 240 -31.24 23.50 -2.54
C GLY A 240 -32.35 24.05 -3.45
N SER A 241 -33.40 23.28 -3.64
CA SER A 241 -34.68 23.78 -4.12
C SER A 241 -35.42 24.44 -2.95
N GLY A 242 -35.41 25.77 -2.92
CA GLY A 242 -36.16 26.55 -1.95
C GLY A 242 -36.36 27.99 -2.37
N GLY A 243 -37.56 28.32 -2.88
CA GLY A 243 -38.07 29.69 -2.90
C GLY A 243 -38.53 30.20 -4.26
N SER A 244 -39.72 29.81 -4.70
CA SER A 244 -40.54 30.66 -5.60
C SER A 244 -41.73 31.16 -4.78
N GLY A 245 -41.55 32.32 -4.15
CA GLY A 245 -42.65 33.16 -3.71
C GLY A 245 -43.05 34.08 -4.86
N ALA A 246 -44.23 33.89 -5.42
CA ALA A 246 -44.87 34.87 -6.29
C ALA A 246 -46.31 35.03 -5.80
N GLY A 247 -46.60 36.24 -5.31
CA GLY A 247 -47.83 36.64 -4.65
C GLY A 247 -49.05 36.67 -5.58
N GLY A 248 -50.20 36.64 -4.92
CA GLY A 248 -51.51 36.67 -5.55
C GLY A 248 -51.94 38.06 -6.05
N THR A 249 -52.78 38.01 -7.06
CA THR A 249 -53.80 38.99 -7.49
C THR A 249 -54.79 38.14 -8.29
N GLY A 250 -56.11 38.20 -8.20
CA GLY A 250 -57.05 39.17 -7.70
C GLY A 250 -58.37 38.86 -8.41
N SER A 251 -59.46 38.93 -7.65
CA SER A 251 -60.82 38.51 -7.96
C SER A 251 -61.43 39.04 -9.28
N ALA A 252 -62.22 38.21 -9.96
CA ALA A 252 -63.30 38.67 -10.85
C ALA A 252 -64.43 37.63 -10.89
N GLY A 253 -65.45 37.83 -10.05
CA GLY A 253 -66.77 37.22 -10.13
C GLY A 253 -67.81 38.34 -10.13
N GLY A 254 -68.74 38.32 -11.08
CA GLY A 254 -69.61 39.44 -11.40
C GLY A 254 -70.91 39.56 -10.60
N MET A 255 -71.80 40.34 -11.21
CA MET A 255 -73.21 40.63 -10.91
C MET A 255 -73.49 41.95 -10.18
N MET A 256 -74.26 42.78 -10.90
CA MET A 256 -75.24 43.82 -10.52
C MET A 256 -74.81 45.05 -9.71
#